data_AF-A0A848F0F5-F1
#
_entry.id   AF-A0A848F0F5-F1
#
_cell.length_a   1.000
_cell.length_b   1.000
_cell.length_c   1.000
_cell.angle_alpha   90.00
_cell.angle_beta   90.00
_cell.angle_gamma   90.00
#
_symmetry.space_group_name_H-M   'P 1'
#
loop_
_entity.id
_entity.type
_entity.pdbx_description
1 polymer ?
#
loop_
_entity_poly.entity_id
_entity_poly.type
_entity_poly.pdbx_seq_one_letter_code
_entity_poly.pdbx_strand_id
1 'polypeptide(L)'
;MTDLLLGPLHDRHAAQGATFAEFGGWNMPVSYAGTVGEHTATRAAVGLFDVSHLGKALVRGPGAAAFVNACFTNDLNKVGPGKAQYTLCC
;
A
#
# COMPACT_ATOMS: atom_id res chain seq x y z
N MET A 1 6.34 18.45 17.47
CA MET A 1 6.42 17.04 17.05
C MET A 1 5.06 16.73 16.47
N THR A 2 4.97 16.46 15.17
CA THR A 2 3.69 16.16 14.51
C THR A 2 3.20 14.80 14.97
N ASP A 3 1.95 14.69 15.40
CA ASP A 3 1.36 13.39 15.74
C ASP A 3 1.28 12.52 14.48
N LEU A 4 1.81 11.30 14.58
CA LEU A 4 1.80 10.34 13.47
C LEU A 4 0.40 9.75 13.29
N LEU A 5 0.01 9.52 12.03
CA LEU A 5 -1.23 8.83 11.70
C LEU A 5 -1.16 7.35 12.12
N LEU A 6 -2.21 6.84 12.74
CA LEU A 6 -2.34 5.43 13.09
C LEU A 6 -3.17 4.68 12.03
N GLY A 7 -2.67 3.52 11.62
CA GLY A 7 -3.41 2.62 10.72
C GLY A 7 -4.62 1.97 11.40
N PRO A 8 -5.61 1.48 10.62
CA PRO A 8 -6.83 0.86 11.16
C PRO A 8 -6.58 -0.41 11.97
N LEU A 9 -5.39 -1.01 11.86
CA LEU A 9 -4.99 -2.23 12.58
C LEU A 9 -3.91 -1.96 13.65
N HIS A 10 -3.66 -0.70 14.03
CA HIS A 10 -2.59 -0.32 14.95
C HIS A 10 -2.60 -1.12 16.27
N ASP A 11 -3.76 -1.20 16.93
CA ASP A 11 -3.90 -1.97 18.19
C ASP A 11 -3.57 -3.45 18.03
N ARG A 12 -3.88 -4.04 16.87
CA ARG A 12 -3.56 -5.45 16.59
C ARG A 12 -2.06 -5.65 16.42
N HIS A 13 -1.40 -4.71 15.74
CA HIS A 13 0.06 -4.72 15.59
C HIS A 13 0.75 -4.59 16.96
N ALA A 14 0.27 -3.68 17.81
CA ALA A 14 0.80 -3.49 19.16
C ALA A 14 0.62 -4.75 20.02
N ALA A 15 -0.57 -5.37 19.97
CA ALA A 15 -0.85 -6.61 20.69
C ALA A 15 0.01 -7.80 20.22
N GLN A 16 0.49 -7.78 18.98
CA GLN A 16 1.39 -8.79 18.42
C GLN A 16 2.88 -8.47 18.63
N GLY A 17 3.20 -7.40 19.36
CA GLY A 17 4.59 -7.03 19.68
C GLY A 17 5.35 -6.38 18.53
N ALA A 18 4.64 -5.71 17.61
CA ALA A 18 5.31 -4.97 16.53
C ALA A 18 6.23 -3.87 17.09
N THR A 19 7.42 -3.77 16.52
CA THR A 19 8.23 -2.55 16.58
C THR A 19 7.70 -1.57 15.53
N PHE A 20 7.56 -0.30 15.90
CA PHE A 20 7.03 0.74 15.03
C PHE A 20 8.09 1.75 14.62
N ALA A 21 7.90 2.36 13.44
CA ALA A 21 8.68 3.50 12.98
C ALA A 21 7.80 4.47 12.17
N GLU A 22 8.25 5.72 12.07
CA GLU A 22 7.65 6.71 11.18
C GLU A 22 7.93 6.34 9.72
N PHE A 23 6.87 6.30 8.91
CA PHE A 23 6.97 6.16 7.46
C PHE A 23 5.88 6.98 6.77
N GLY A 24 6.27 8.00 6.00
CA GLY A 24 5.33 8.83 5.23
C GLY A 24 4.25 9.53 6.08
N GLY A 25 4.58 9.90 7.33
CA GLY A 25 3.63 10.49 8.28
C GLY A 25 2.76 9.47 9.04
N TRP A 26 2.97 8.18 8.86
CA TRP A 26 2.27 7.10 9.56
C TRP A 26 3.17 6.42 10.59
N ASN A 27 2.58 5.95 11.68
CA ASN A 27 3.24 5.07 12.65
C ASN A 27 3.04 3.60 12.22
N MET A 28 4.04 3.05 11.52
CA MET A 28 3.91 1.77 10.81
C MET A 28 4.66 0.63 11.53
N PRO A 29 4.12 -0.61 11.56
CA PRO A 29 4.85 -1.76 12.05
C PRO A 29 5.99 -2.12 11.08
N VAL A 30 7.23 -2.19 11.58
CA VAL A 30 8.43 -2.48 10.78
C VAL A 30 9.01 -3.87 11.00
N SER A 31 8.66 -4.52 12.12
CA SER A 31 9.11 -5.88 12.46
C SER A 31 8.31 -6.41 13.65
N TYR A 32 8.08 -7.71 13.70
CA TYR A 32 7.44 -8.46 14.80
C TYR A 32 8.41 -9.49 15.39
N ALA A 33 9.10 -10.25 14.55
CA ALA A 33 10.03 -11.32 14.94
C ALA A 33 11.43 -11.18 14.30
N GLY A 34 11.66 -10.09 13.57
CA GLY A 34 12.93 -9.75 12.93
C GLY A 34 12.82 -9.77 11.41
N THR A 35 13.40 -8.77 10.77
CA THR A 35 13.24 -8.51 9.32
C THR A 35 13.75 -9.66 8.43
N VAL A 36 14.85 -10.33 8.81
CA VAL A 36 15.39 -11.48 8.06
C VAL A 36 14.44 -12.68 8.10
N GLY A 37 13.85 -12.95 9.27
CA GLY A 37 12.89 -14.04 9.45
C GLY A 37 11.63 -13.79 8.63
N GLU A 38 11.08 -12.58 8.70
CA GLU A 38 9.87 -12.17 7.97
C GLU A 38 10.08 -12.16 6.46
N HIS A 39 11.25 -11.69 5.99
CA HIS A 39 11.64 -11.78 4.59
C HIS A 39 11.67 -13.23 4.11
N THR A 40 12.32 -14.11 4.88
CA THR A 40 12.45 -15.53 4.55
C THR A 40 11.08 -16.21 4.53
N ALA A 41 10.22 -15.92 5.51
CA ALA A 41 8.85 -16.44 5.56
C ALA A 41 8.03 -16.04 4.32
N THR A 42 8.15 -14.79 3.87
CA THR A 42 7.46 -14.31 2.66
C THR A 42 7.95 -15.02 1.39
N ARG A 43 9.23 -15.40 1.34
CA ARG A 43 9.85 -16.07 0.18
C ARG A 43 9.58 -17.58 0.16
N ALA A 44 9.61 -18.22 1.33
CA ALA A 44 9.58 -19.67 1.46
C ALA A 44 8.22 -20.22 1.90
N ALA A 45 7.31 -19.37 2.38
CA ALA A 45 5.99 -19.75 2.87
C ALA A 45 4.95 -18.67 2.55
N VAL A 46 4.51 -17.90 3.55
CA VAL A 46 3.51 -16.83 3.43
C VAL A 46 3.92 -15.63 4.26
N GLY A 47 3.72 -14.42 3.71
CA GLY A 47 3.84 -13.16 4.42
C GLY A 47 2.52 -12.40 4.37
N LEU A 48 2.12 -11.77 5.48
CA LEU A 48 0.96 -10.89 5.56
C LEU A 48 1.45 -9.48 5.88
N PHE A 49 1.02 -8.51 5.07
CA PHE A 49 1.45 -7.11 5.18
C PHE A 49 0.23 -6.20 5.31
N ASP A 50 0.28 -5.28 6.28
CA ASP A 50 -0.68 -4.18 6.36
C ASP A 50 -0.18 -2.99 5.53
N VAL A 51 -0.75 -2.83 4.34
CA VAL A 51 -0.48 -1.71 3.42
C VAL A 51 -1.61 -0.68 3.41
N SER A 52 -2.41 -0.63 4.46
CA SER A 52 -3.62 0.22 4.51
C SER A 52 -3.33 1.72 4.38
N HIS A 53 -2.11 2.15 4.74
CA HIS A 53 -1.61 3.52 4.59
C HIS A 53 -1.52 3.99 3.13
N LEU A 54 -1.53 3.08 2.15
CA LEU A 54 -1.52 3.45 0.74
C LEU A 54 -2.82 4.14 0.31
N GLY A 55 -2.68 5.28 -0.34
CA GLY A 55 -3.78 6.06 -0.90
C GLY A 55 -4.58 5.27 -1.94
N LYS A 56 -5.90 5.43 -1.91
CA LYS A 56 -6.83 4.79 -2.85
C LYS A 56 -7.78 5.87 -3.38
N ALA A 57 -7.89 5.97 -4.70
CA ALA A 57 -8.78 6.92 -5.36
C ALA A 57 -9.65 6.17 -6.38
N LEU A 58 -10.94 6.49 -6.42
CA LEU A 58 -11.92 5.90 -7.34
C LEU A 58 -12.39 6.96 -8.33
N VAL A 59 -12.19 6.72 -9.63
CA VAL A 59 -12.63 7.62 -10.71
C VAL A 59 -13.79 6.97 -11.45
N ARG A 60 -14.93 7.65 -11.54
CA ARG A 60 -16.17 7.13 -12.15
C ARG A 60 -16.90 8.21 -12.94
N GLY A 61 -17.66 7.78 -13.94
CA GLY A 61 -18.49 8.65 -14.78
C GLY A 61 -18.08 8.60 -16.25
N PRO A 62 -18.86 9.26 -17.13
CA PRO A 62 -18.52 9.39 -18.55
C PRO A 62 -17.11 10.00 -18.72
N GLY A 63 -16.29 9.38 -19.58
CA GLY A 63 -14.92 9.87 -19.85
C GLY A 63 -13.86 9.52 -18.80
N ALA A 64 -14.20 8.84 -17.70
CA ALA A 64 -13.24 8.50 -16.63
C ALA A 64 -11.97 7.80 -17.13
N ALA A 65 -12.12 6.80 -18.01
CA ALA A 65 -10.96 6.09 -18.58
C ALA A 65 -10.08 7.01 -19.43
N ALA A 66 -10.67 7.88 -20.25
CA ALA A 66 -9.94 8.84 -21.07
C ALA A 66 -9.21 9.89 -20.22
N PHE A 67 -9.84 10.38 -19.15
CA PHE A 67 -9.21 11.29 -18.19
C PHE A 67 -7.99 10.64 -17.53
N VAL A 68 -8.15 9.44 -16.97
CA VAL A 68 -7.04 8.71 -16.35
C VAL A 68 -5.93 8.46 -17.38
N ASN A 69 -6.28 8.05 -18.60
CA ASN A 69 -5.29 7.82 -19.66
C ASN A 69 -4.52 9.09 -20.09
N ALA A 70 -5.10 10.27 -19.88
CA ALA A 70 -4.42 11.55 -20.15
C ALA A 70 -3.53 12.02 -18.98
N CYS A 71 -3.78 11.55 -17.76
CA CYS A 71 -3.02 11.94 -16.56
C CYS A 71 -1.77 11.09 -16.30
N PHE A 72 -1.68 9.89 -16.85
CA PHE A 72 -0.63 8.93 -16.54
C PHE A 72 0.11 8.44 -17.79
N THR A 73 1.35 7.99 -17.62
CA THR A 73 2.27 7.74 -18.74
C THR A 73 2.02 6.45 -19.52
N ASN A 74 1.51 5.39 -18.86
CA ASN A 74 1.15 4.14 -19.54
C ASN A 74 -0.27 4.18 -20.10
N ASP A 75 -0.42 3.59 -21.30
CA ASP A 75 -1.69 3.47 -22.00
C ASP A 75 -2.64 2.46 -21.32
N LEU A 76 -3.64 3.01 -20.63
CA LEU A 76 -4.69 2.30 -19.91
C LEU A 76 -5.54 1.42 -20.85
N ASN A 77 -5.60 1.73 -22.15
CA ASN A 77 -6.38 0.93 -23.11
C ASN A 77 -5.78 -0.48 -23.32
N LYS A 78 -4.56 -0.73 -22.85
CA LYS A 78 -3.90 -2.06 -22.88
C LYS A 78 -4.39 -3.01 -21.80
N VAL A 79 -5.16 -2.53 -20.82
CA VAL A 79 -5.74 -3.34 -19.75
C VAL A 79 -7.26 -3.20 -19.71
N GLY A 80 -7.94 -4.28 -19.31
CA GLY A 80 -9.41 -4.34 -19.21
C GLY A 80 -9.89 -4.69 -17.79
N PRO A 81 -11.20 -4.86 -17.58
CA PRO A 81 -11.76 -5.21 -16.28
C PRO A 81 -11.08 -6.44 -15.65
N GLY A 82 -10.78 -6.35 -14.35
CA GLY A 82 -10.07 -7.40 -13.60
C GLY A 82 -8.54 -7.43 -13.80
N LYS A 83 -7.99 -6.55 -14.64
CA LYS A 83 -6.53 -6.37 -14.81
C LYS A 83 -6.06 -5.05 -14.19
N ALA A 84 -4.77 -4.97 -13.90
CA ALA A 84 -4.11 -3.78 -13.39
C ALA A 84 -2.85 -3.47 -14.19
N GLN A 85 -2.43 -2.21 -14.18
CA GLN A 85 -1.18 -1.74 -14.78
C GLN A 85 -0.54 -0.71 -13.86
N TYR A 86 0.77 -0.87 -13.62
CA TYR A 86 1.56 0.17 -12.96
C TYR A 86 1.80 1.33 -13.93
N THR A 87 1.73 2.57 -13.45
CA THR A 87 1.92 3.77 -14.28
C THR A 87 2.48 4.91 -13.43
N LEU A 88 3.01 5.96 -14.06
CA LEU A 88 3.52 7.14 -13.39
C LEU A 88 2.63 8.35 -13.71
N CYS A 89 2.51 9.26 -12.75
CA CYS A 89 1.96 10.60 -12.96
C CYS A 89 3.15 11.55 -13.14
N CYS A 90 3.22 12.26 -14.27
CA CYS A 90 4.33 13.15 -14.61
C CYS A 90 3.81 14.56 -14.92
#